data_AF-A0A9R1XVA9-F1
#
_entry.id   AF-A0A9R1XVA9-F1
#
_cell.length_a   1.000
_cell.length_b   1.000
_cell.length_c   1.000
_cell.angle_alpha   90.00
_cell.angle_beta   90.00
_cell.angle_gamma   90.00
#
_symmetry.space_group_name_H-M   'P 1'
#
loop_
_entity.id
_entity.type
_entity.pdbx_description
1 polymer ?
#
loop_
_entity_poly.entity_id
_entity_poly.type
_entity_poly.pdbx_seq_one_letter_code
_entity_poly.pdbx_strand_id
1 'polypeptide(L)'
;MVMCFYGRVAVVHTSWTSTNPGRRFHSCPQQGYRCIFLGWTDPPMCARSMLIIPIIEKYQQCKLSSGKTEDVFVCKLGTICGSLGIFHLRFMN
;
A
#
# COMPACT_ATOMS: atom_id res chain seq x y z
N MET A 1 20.96 -18.44 0.47
CA MET A 1 19.68 -18.80 -0.16
C MET A 1 18.71 -19.15 0.95
N VAL A 2 17.54 -18.51 1.01
CA VAL A 2 16.55 -18.71 2.09
C VAL A 2 15.50 -19.70 1.61
N MET A 3 15.16 -20.68 2.43
CA MET A 3 14.21 -21.75 2.10
C MET A 3 12.95 -21.62 2.95
N CYS A 4 11.79 -21.85 2.35
CA CYS A 4 10.54 -21.95 3.11
C CYS A 4 10.40 -23.31 3.82
N PHE A 5 9.38 -23.47 4.66
CA PHE A 5 9.14 -24.71 5.41
C PHE A 5 8.91 -25.96 4.54
N TYR A 6 8.62 -25.79 3.25
CA TYR A 6 8.46 -26.90 2.30
C TYR A 6 9.71 -27.15 1.45
N GLY A 7 10.86 -26.57 1.82
CA GLY A 7 12.11 -26.77 1.08
C GLY A 7 12.13 -26.10 -0.30
N ARG A 8 11.31 -25.07 -0.52
CA ARG A 8 11.33 -24.24 -1.75
C ARG A 8 12.12 -22.96 -1.51
N VAL A 9 12.69 -22.42 -2.58
CA VAL A 9 13.42 -21.14 -2.57
C VAL A 9 12.47 -20.00 -2.25
N ALA A 10 12.74 -19.24 -1.19
CA ALA A 10 11.91 -18.10 -0.82
C ALA A 10 12.16 -16.90 -1.75
N VAL A 11 11.09 -16.15 -2.04
CA VAL A 11 11.09 -14.96 -2.90
C VAL A 11 11.09 -13.71 -2.02
N VAL A 12 11.79 -12.66 -2.45
CA VAL A 12 11.83 -11.38 -1.75
C VAL A 12 10.67 -10.51 -2.22
N HIS A 13 9.90 -9.99 -1.27
CA HIS A 13 8.85 -9.00 -1.48
C HIS A 13 9.16 -7.74 -0.70
N THR A 14 8.56 -6.62 -1.11
CA THR A 14 8.64 -5.34 -0.42
C THR A 14 7.30 -5.06 0.26
N SER A 15 7.35 -4.77 1.56
CA SER A 15 6.21 -4.28 2.31
C SER A 15 5.95 -2.80 1.99
N TRP A 16 4.70 -2.47 1.73
CA TRP A 16 4.23 -1.08 1.55
C TRP A 16 3.23 -0.68 2.65
N THR A 17 3.30 -1.34 3.81
CA THR A 17 2.48 -0.94 4.95
C THR A 17 3.04 0.33 5.58
N SER A 18 2.18 1.14 6.19
CA SER A 18 2.58 2.35 6.93
C SER A 18 3.60 2.06 8.05
N THR A 19 3.58 0.85 8.59
CA THR A 19 4.48 0.40 9.66
C THR A 19 5.84 -0.11 9.14
N ASN A 20 5.90 -0.60 7.91
CA ASN A 20 7.12 -1.15 7.30
C ASN A 20 7.24 -0.70 5.84
N PRO A 21 7.27 0.62 5.56
CA PRO A 21 7.33 1.12 4.20
C PRO A 21 8.70 0.78 3.58
N GLY A 22 8.66 0.15 2.41
CA GLY A 22 9.88 -0.20 1.65
C GLY A 22 10.71 -1.35 2.26
N ARG A 23 10.25 -2.00 3.34
CA ARG A 23 11.02 -3.05 4.03
C ARG A 23 10.87 -4.40 3.31
N ARG A 24 11.98 -5.09 3.05
CA ARG A 24 11.95 -6.37 2.32
C ARG A 24 11.82 -7.59 3.23
N PHE A 25 11.07 -8.58 2.78
CA PHE A 25 10.89 -9.86 3.44
C PHE A 25 10.86 -11.02 2.44
N HIS A 26 11.31 -12.19 2.89
CA HIS A 26 11.18 -13.47 2.23
C HIS A 26 9.82 -14.08 2.48
N SER A 27 9.18 -14.60 1.43
CA SER A 27 7.95 -15.37 1.50
C SER A 27 8.03 -16.64 0.65
N CYS A 28 7.10 -17.57 0.87
CA CYS A 28 6.98 -18.75 0.02
C CYS A 28 6.56 -18.32 -1.41
N PRO A 29 7.23 -18.83 -2.47
CA PRO A 29 6.92 -18.47 -3.86
C PRO A 29 5.48 -18.83 -4.27
N GLN A 30 4.88 -19.82 -3.62
CA GLN A 30 3.57 -20.32 -3.97
C GLN A 30 2.49 -19.64 -3.12
N GLN A 31 1.84 -18.62 -3.68
CA GLN A 31 0.67 -17.96 -3.07
C GLN A 31 -0.50 -18.93 -2.96
N GLY A 32 -1.21 -18.90 -1.83
CA GLY A 32 -2.41 -19.72 -1.58
C GLY A 32 -2.17 -21.09 -0.93
N TYR A 33 -0.91 -21.54 -0.80
CA TYR A 33 -0.59 -22.68 0.07
C TYR A 33 -0.57 -22.25 1.54
N ARG A 34 -0.83 -23.20 2.45
CA ARG A 34 -0.75 -23.01 3.92
C ARG A 34 0.68 -22.72 4.43
N CYS A 35 1.62 -22.36 3.56
CA CYS A 35 2.98 -22.00 3.94
C CYS A 35 3.00 -20.57 4.49
N ILE A 36 3.04 -20.45 5.82
CA ILE A 36 3.15 -19.18 6.53
C ILE A 36 4.61 -18.72 6.73
N PHE A 37 5.53 -19.18 5.88
CA PHE A 37 6.93 -18.79 5.98
C PHE A 37 7.08 -17.29 5.67
N LEU A 38 7.57 -16.54 6.65
CA LEU A 38 7.89 -15.12 6.54
C LEU A 38 9.20 -14.85 7.28
N GLY A 39 10.17 -14.26 6.59
CA GLY A 39 11.45 -13.88 7.18
C GLY A 39 11.88 -12.50 6.71
N TRP A 40 12.20 -11.58 7.62
CA TRP A 40 12.63 -10.24 7.23
C TRP A 40 14.06 -10.25 6.68
N THR A 41 14.27 -9.59 5.55
CA THR A 41 15.61 -9.41 4.96
C THR A 41 16.30 -8.22 5.59
N ASP A 42 15.56 -7.11 5.71
CA ASP A 42 16.07 -5.87 6.28
C ASP A 42 15.79 -5.82 7.79
N PRO A 43 16.68 -5.21 8.60
CA PRO A 43 16.44 -4.98 10.02
C PRO A 43 15.14 -4.17 10.23
N PRO A 44 14.57 -4.19 11.44
CA PRO A 44 13.44 -3.33 11.75
C PRO A 44 13.79 -1.88 11.44
N MET A 45 12.82 -1.16 10.85
CA MET A 45 12.98 0.27 10.59
C MET A 45 13.30 1.00 11.89
N CYS A 46 14.17 2.01 11.83
CA CYS A 46 14.48 2.78 13.02
C CYS A 46 13.22 3.53 13.50
N ALA A 47 13.09 3.71 14.82
CA ALA A 47 11.92 4.35 15.43
C ALA A 47 11.64 5.73 14.83
N ARG A 48 12.70 6.48 14.50
CA ARG A 48 12.61 7.79 13.85
C ARG A 48 11.99 7.71 12.46
N SER A 49 12.39 6.74 11.63
CA SER A 49 11.84 6.57 10.29
C SER A 49 10.36 6.17 10.31
N MET A 50 9.95 5.34 11.28
CA MET A 50 8.54 4.98 11.46
C MET A 50 7.66 6.18 11.82
N LEU A 51 8.21 7.22 12.45
CA LEU A 51 7.49 8.47 12.74
C LEU A 51 7.51 9.46 11.58
N ILE A 52 8.66 9.61 10.91
CA ILE A 52 8.85 10.64 9.87
C ILE A 52 8.16 10.25 8.56
N ILE A 53 8.25 8.99 8.12
CA ILE A 53 7.73 8.56 6.81
C ILE A 53 6.22 8.85 6.68
N PRO A 54 5.36 8.48 7.64
CA PRO A 54 3.93 8.80 7.55
C PRO A 54 3.63 10.30 7.54
N ILE A 55 4.45 11.12 8.20
CA ILE A 55 4.29 12.59 8.20
C ILE A 55 4.58 13.15 6.81
N ILE A 56 5.66 12.68 6.17
CA ILE A 56 6.04 13.11 4.82
C ILE A 56 4.98 12.65 3.80
N GLU A 57 4.50 11.41 3.89
CA GLU A 57 3.43 10.91 3.01
C GLU A 57 2.16 11.76 3.11
N LYS A 58 1.73 12.11 4.33
CA LYS A 58 0.59 13.01 4.54
C LYS A 58 0.84 14.42 4.00
N TYR A 59 2.04 14.97 4.21
CA TYR A 59 2.40 16.29 3.69
C TYR A 59 2.37 16.32 2.16
N GLN A 60 2.89 15.28 1.50
CA GLN A 60 2.84 15.13 0.05
C GLN A 60 1.41 15.02 -0.46
N GLN A 61 0.57 14.21 0.20
CA GLN A 61 -0.85 14.11 -0.14
C GLN A 61 -1.58 15.45 0.00
N CYS A 62 -1.31 16.20 1.07
CA CYS A 62 -1.85 17.54 1.27
C CYS A 62 -1.37 18.50 0.18
N LYS A 63 -0.08 18.47 -0.18
CA LYS A 63 0.47 19.31 -1.27
C LYS A 63 -0.17 19.01 -2.62
N LEU A 64 -0.37 17.73 -2.92
CA LEU A 64 -1.09 17.28 -4.11
C LEU A 64 -2.55 17.76 -4.12
N SER A 65 -3.20 17.88 -2.96
CA SER A 65 -4.55 18.44 -2.87
C SER A 65 -4.59 19.98 -2.93
N SER A 66 -3.57 20.67 -2.40
CA SER A 66 -3.50 22.14 -2.40
C SER A 66 -2.99 22.73 -3.71
N GLY A 67 -2.34 21.93 -4.55
CA GLY A 67 -1.89 22.31 -5.90
C GLY A 67 -2.93 22.04 -7.00
N LYS A 68 -4.09 21.46 -6.65
CA LYS A 68 -5.25 21.31 -7.54
C LYS A 68 -6.26 22.41 -7.22
N THR A 69 -5.93 23.65 -7.54
CA THR A 69 -6.84 24.81 -7.41
C THR A 69 -7.94 24.85 -8.48
N GLU A 70 -8.34 23.72 -9.07
CA GLU A 70 -9.49 23.68 -10.01
C GLU A 70 -10.39 22.41 -9.86
N ASP A 71 -10.19 21.54 -8.86
CA ASP A 71 -11.04 20.34 -8.67
C ASP A 71 -11.77 20.34 -7.30
N VAL A 72 -11.94 21.51 -6.67
CA VAL A 72 -12.77 21.69 -5.47
C VAL A 72 -14.25 21.82 -5.89
N PHE A 73 -14.78 20.82 -6.58
CA PHE A 73 -16.21 20.60 -6.74
C PHE A 73 -16.39 19.11 -6.94
N VAL A 74 -16.62 18.35 -5.85
CA VAL A 74 -17.48 17.15 -5.81
C VAL A 74 -17.43 16.49 -4.43
N CYS A 75 -16.34 16.56 -3.65
CA CYS A 75 -16.22 15.67 -2.48
C CYS A 75 -16.16 16.35 -1.11
N LYS A 76 -16.99 17.36 -0.85
CA LYS A 76 -17.14 17.87 0.54
C LYS A 76 -18.52 18.35 0.98
N LEU A 77 -19.55 18.24 0.14
CA LEU A 77 -20.92 18.38 0.60
C LEU A 77 -21.64 17.07 0.38
N GLY A 78 -21.81 16.32 1.48
CA GLY A 78 -22.87 15.35 1.59
C GLY A 78 -24.20 16.08 1.40
N THR A 79 -24.67 16.13 0.17
CA THR A 79 -26.04 16.52 -0.14
C THR A 79 -26.52 15.58 -1.22
N ILE A 80 -27.39 14.69 -0.78
CA ILE A 80 -28.21 13.79 -1.56
C ILE A 80 -28.96 14.65 -2.59
N CYS A 81 -28.73 14.44 -3.87
CA CYS A 81 -29.72 14.78 -4.88
C CYS A 81 -29.55 13.81 -6.06
N GLY A 82 -30.51 12.90 -6.20
CA GLY A 82 -30.69 12.13 -7.43
C GLY A 82 -30.81 13.10 -8.61
N SER A 83 -30.40 12.73 -9.80
CA SER A 83 -31.13 11.73 -10.56
C SER A 83 -30.44 11.51 -11.91
N LEU A 84 -30.61 10.28 -12.40
CA LEU A 84 -30.54 9.86 -13.81
C LEU A 84 -29.14 9.79 -14.47
N GLY A 85 -28.70 8.53 -14.62
CA GLY A 85 -28.19 8.04 -15.89
C GLY A 85 -26.69 8.19 -16.11
N ILE A 86 -25.97 7.09 -15.95
CA ILE A 86 -25.41 6.30 -17.06
C ILE A 86 -24.45 5.28 -16.45
N PHE A 87 -24.88 4.02 -16.50
CA PHE A 87 -24.00 2.86 -16.42
C PHE A 87 -22.93 2.98 -17.51
N HIS A 88 -21.64 2.99 -17.14
CA HIS A 88 -20.67 2.28 -17.97
C HIS A 88 -19.47 1.80 -17.14
N LEU A 89 -19.49 0.50 -16.84
CA LEU A 89 -18.31 -0.31 -16.54
C LEU A 89 -17.19 -0.03 -17.53
N ARG A 90 -15.99 0.33 -17.05
CA ARG A 90 -14.69 0.00 -17.66
C ARG A 90 -13.63 0.17 -16.57
N PHE A 91 -12.63 -0.68 -16.38
CA PHE A 91 -12.30 -2.01 -16.87
C PHE A 91 -11.21 -2.45 -15.87
N MET A 92 -11.25 -3.70 -15.41
CA MET A 92 -10.10 -4.31 -14.75
C MET A 92 -8.97 -4.41 -15.78
N ASN A 93 -7.77 -3.94 -15.41
CA ASN A 93 -6.50 -4.53 -15.80
C ASN A 93 -5.46 -4.17 -14.75
#